data_AF-A0A8J7DWL0-F1
#
_entry.id   AF-A0A8J7DWL0-F1
#
_cell.length_a   1.000
_cell.length_b   1.000
_cell.length_c   1.000
_cell.angle_alpha   90.00
_cell.angle_beta   90.00
_cell.angle_gamma   90.00
#
_symmetry.space_group_name_H-M   'P 1'
#
loop_
_entity.id
_entity.type
_entity.pdbx_description
1 polymer ?
#
loop_
_entity_poly.entity_id
_entity_poly.type
_entity_poly.pdbx_seq_one_letter_code
_entity_poly.pdbx_strand_id
1 'polypeptide(L)' 'MATQKQRTTVSFDPSDYEEIKQWADEEFRSVPQLIQVIVQKALIERRKKVK' A
#
# COMPACT_ATOMS: atom_id res chain seq x y z
N MET A 1 -20.25 3.65 -13.40
CA MET A 1 -19.76 4.83 -12.67
C MET A 1 -18.31 4.58 -12.30
N ALA A 2 -17.36 5.34 -12.84
CA ALA A 2 -15.96 5.21 -12.44
C ALA A 2 -15.85 5.62 -10.96
N THR A 3 -15.51 4.67 -10.10
CA THR A 3 -15.28 4.94 -8.68
C THR A 3 -14.19 6.00 -8.60
N GLN A 4 -14.52 7.22 -8.16
CA GLN A 4 -13.56 8.31 -8.00
C GLN A 4 -12.63 7.99 -6.82
N LYS A 5 -11.69 7.07 -7.04
CA LYS A 5 -10.62 6.82 -6.07
C LYS A 5 -9.72 8.05 -6.05
N GLN A 6 -9.57 8.64 -4.86
CA GLN A 6 -8.62 9.71 -4.64
C GLN A 6 -7.21 9.21 -4.99
N ARG A 7 -6.47 10.00 -5.77
CA ARG A 7 -5.08 9.70 -6.11
C ARG A 7 -4.18 10.37 -5.08
N THR A 8 -3.15 9.65 -4.68
CA THR A 8 -2.13 10.15 -3.76
C THR A 8 -0.78 9.74 -4.31
N THR A 9 0.16 10.68 -4.34
CA THR A 9 1.55 10.41 -4.68
C THR A 9 2.33 10.31 -3.37
N VAL A 10 3.09 9.23 -3.20
CA VAL A 10 3.97 9.00 -2.06
C VAL A 10 5.38 8.88 -2.60
N SER A 11 6.32 9.58 -1.96
CA SER A 11 7.74 9.45 -2.26
C SER A 11 8.37 8.54 -1.23
N PHE A 12 9.25 7.65 -1.69
CA PHE A 12 10.01 6.74 -0.85
C PHE A 12 11.49 6.97 -1.13
N ASP A 13 12.34 6.63 -0.16
CA ASP A 13 13.76 6.50 -0.42
C ASP A 13 13.99 5.41 -1.48
N PRO A 14 15.01 5.53 -2.35
CA PRO A 14 15.22 4.58 -3.45
C PRO A 14 15.44 3.15 -2.97
N SER A 15 16.13 2.94 -1.85
CA SER A 15 16.34 1.63 -1.23
C SER A 15 15.03 0.97 -0.85
N ASP A 16 14.15 1.74 -0.20
CA ASP A 16 12.88 1.26 0.32
C ASP A 16 11.91 0.96 -0.83
N TYR A 17 11.95 1.78 -1.89
CA TYR A 17 11.15 1.53 -3.08
C TYR A 17 11.55 0.23 -3.79
N GLU A 18 12.85 -0.06 -3.89
CA GLU A 18 13.32 -1.31 -4.47
C GLU A 18 12.91 -2.52 -3.63
N GLU A 19 12.94 -2.43 -2.30
CA GLU A 19 12.43 -3.48 -1.41
C GLU A 19 10.92 -3.69 -1.60
N ILE A 20 10.13 -2.61 -1.64
CA ILE A 20 8.69 -2.68 -1.89
C ILE A 20 8.39 -3.29 -3.26
N LYS A 21 9.20 -2.96 -4.27
CA LYS A 21 9.06 -3.50 -5.62
C LYS A 21 9.35 -5.00 -5.66
N GLN A 22 10.44 -5.45 -5.03
CA GLN A 22 10.76 -6.88 -4.91
C GLN A 22 9.64 -7.64 -4.21
N TRP A 23 9.12 -7.11 -3.10
CA TRP A 23 7.99 -7.72 -2.41
C TRP A 23 6.72 -7.77 -3.29
N ALA A 24 6.43 -6.72 -4.05
CA ALA A 24 5.28 -6.71 -4.96
C ALA A 24 5.42 -7.78 -6.06
N ASP A 25 6.64 -7.94 -6.61
CA ASP A 25 6.95 -8.95 -7.62
C ASP A 25 6.81 -10.38 -7.06
N GLU A 26 7.27 -10.63 -5.83
CA GLU A 26 7.10 -11.92 -5.13
C GLU A 26 5.64 -12.32 -4.92
N GLU A 27 4.76 -11.33 -4.69
CA GLU A 27 3.32 -11.56 -4.53
C GLU A 27 2.52 -11.53 -5.85
N PHE A 28 3.19 -11.41 -7.00
CA PHE A 28 2.56 -11.22 -8.32
C PHE A 28 1.57 -10.04 -8.36
N ARG A 29 1.94 -8.91 -7.74
CA ARG A 29 1.13 -7.70 -7.63
C ARG A 29 1.92 -6.47 -8.08
N SER A 30 1.20 -5.40 -8.40
CA SER A 30 1.82 -4.09 -8.62
C SER A 30 2.10 -3.38 -7.28
N VAL A 31 3.14 -2.54 -7.24
CA VAL A 31 3.49 -1.72 -6.07
C VAL A 31 2.28 -0.95 -5.49
N PRO A 32 1.42 -0.28 -6.29
CA PRO A 32 0.23 0.39 -5.75
C PRO A 32 -0.77 -0.55 -5.09
N GLN A 33 -0.91 -1.79 -5.59
CA GLN A 33 -1.80 -2.80 -4.99
C GLN A 33 -1.26 -3.29 -3.66
N LEU A 34 0.05 -3.56 -3.58
CA LEU A 34 0.72 -3.95 -2.34
C LEU A 34 0.55 -2.87 -1.26
N ILE A 35 0.84 -1.61 -1.61
CA ILE A 35 0.67 -0.45 -0.70
C ILE A 35 -0.78 -0.37 -0.21
N GLN A 36 -1.77 -0.55 -1.10
CA GLN A 36 -3.19 -0.56 -0.68
C GLN A 36 -3.49 -1.64 0.35
N VAL A 37 -2.98 -2.86 0.17
CA VAL A 37 -3.19 -3.96 1.12
C VAL A 37 -2.57 -3.63 2.48
N ILE A 38 -1.33 -3.13 2.49
CA ILE A 38 -0.62 -2.74 3.72
C ILE A 38 -1.40 -1.65 4.46
N VAL A 39 -1.82 -0.59 3.75
CA VAL A 39 -2.60 0.50 4.34
C VAL A 39 -3.93 0.01 4.90
N GLN A 40 -4.64 -0.89 4.20
CA GLN A 40 -5.90 -1.46 4.70
C GLN A 40 -5.69 -2.25 5.99
N LYS A 41 -4.64 -3.08 6.05
CA LYS A 41 -4.27 -3.83 7.27
C LYS A 41 -4.01 -2.87 8.44
N ALA A 42 -3.18 -1.85 8.23
CA ALA A 42 -2.86 -0.85 9.25
C ALA A 42 -4.11 -0.09 9.74
N LEU A 43 -5.04 0.26 8.85
CA LEU A 43 -6.30 0.93 9.22
C LEU A 43 -7.22 0.02 10.03
N ILE A 44 -7.29 -1.28 9.73
CA ILE A 44 -8.07 -2.25 10.51
C ILE A 44 -7.48 -2.39 11.91
N GLU A 45 -6.16 -2.53 12.03
CA GLU A 45 -5.47 -2.64 13.31
C GLU A 45 -5.64 -1.37 14.16
N ARG A 46 -5.50 -0.19 13.55
CA ARG A 46 -5.74 1.08 14.22
C ARG A 46 -7.16 1.19 14.77
N ARG A 47 -8.16 0.77 13.99
CA ARG A 47 -9.57 0.77 14.43
C ARG A 47 -9.83 -0.20 15.59
N LYS A 48 -9.11 -1.33 15.64
CA LYS A 48 -9.19 -2.28 16.76
C LYS A 48 -8.59 -1.71 18.06
N LYS A 49 -7.52 -0.91 17.97
CA LYS A 49 -6.88 -0.29 19.16
C LYS A 49 -7.65 0.90 19.75
N VAL A 50 -8.54 1.51 18.99
CA VAL A 50 -9.34 2.68 19.43
C VAL A 50 -10.67 2.26 20.07
N LYS A 51 -11.04 0.97 19.97
CA LYS A 51 -12.17 0.37 20.70
C LYS A 51 -11.68 -0.25 21.99
#